data_AF-A0A832VPW3-F1
#
_entry.id   AF-A0A832VPW3-F1
#
_cell.length_a   1.000
_cell.length_b   1.000
_cell.length_c   1.000
_cell.angle_alpha   90.00
_cell.angle_beta   90.00
_cell.angle_gamma   90.00
#
_symmetry.space_group_name_H-M   'P 1'
#
loop_
_entity.id
_entity.type
_entity.pdbx_description
1 polymer ?
#
loop_
_entity_poly.entity_id
_entity_poly.type
_entity_poly.pdbx_seq_one_letter_code
_entity_poly.pdbx_strand_id
1 'polypeptide(L)' 'MIETTELAPGLNVCRIVNGMWQVAGGHGYITPQKAVSEMSQYYDAGLSSWDMADIYGP' A
#
# COMPACT_ATOMS: atom_id res chain seq x y z
N MET A 1 4.54 5.71 16.42
CA MET A 1 3.40 4.93 15.90
C MET A 1 2.60 5.83 14.99
N ILE A 2 2.15 5.32 13.85
CA ILE A 2 1.24 6.04 12.95
C ILE A 2 -0.17 5.99 13.53
N GLU A 3 -0.90 7.09 13.42
CA GLU A 3 -2.29 7.18 13.88
C GLU A 3 -3.19 6.28 13.02
N THR A 4 -4.10 5.57 13.66
CA THR A 4 -5.08 4.69 13.00
C THR A 4 -6.50 5.15 13.28
N THR A 5 -7.42 4.80 12.38
CA THR A 5 -8.86 4.98 12.57
C THR A 5 -9.58 3.67 12.28
N GLU A 6 -10.61 3.35 13.05
CA GLU A 6 -11.50 2.23 12.74
C GLU A 6 -12.56 2.71 11.73
N LEU A 7 -12.62 2.08 10.56
CA LEU A 7 -13.57 2.45 9.50
C LEU A 7 -14.83 1.57 9.50
N ALA A 8 -14.72 0.37 10.03
CA ALA A 8 -15.78 -0.61 10.23
C ALA A 8 -15.38 -1.53 11.39
N PRO A 9 -16.31 -2.28 12.02
CA PRO A 9 -15.97 -3.16 13.13
C PRO A 9 -14.80 -4.11 12.79
N GLY A 10 -13.70 -3.97 13.51
CA GLY A 10 -12.47 -4.77 13.32
C GLY A 10 -11.56 -4.31 12.19
N LEU A 11 -11.92 -3.28 11.42
CA LEU A 11 -11.12 -2.72 10.34
C LEU A 11 -10.43 -1.43 10.80
N ASN A 12 -9.21 -1.59 11.35
CA ASN A 12 -8.33 -0.48 11.68
C ASN A 12 -7.43 -0.15 10.49
N VAL A 13 -7.40 1.13 10.09
CA VAL A 13 -6.67 1.63 8.93
C VAL A 13 -5.73 2.76 9.37
N CYS A 14 -4.49 2.75 8.88
CA CYS A 14 -3.57 3.88 9.04
C CYS A 14 -4.19 5.15 8.45
N ARG A 15 -4.06 6.30 9.12
CA ARG A 15 -4.52 7.58 8.55
C ARG A 15 -3.73 8.04 7.32
N ILE A 16 -2.69 7.30 6.95
CA ILE A 16 -1.94 7.41 5.71
C ILE A 16 -2.04 6.06 5.00
N VAL A 17 -2.45 6.08 3.73
CA VAL A 17 -2.62 4.88 2.90
C VAL A 17 -1.55 4.87 1.80
N ASN A 18 -0.93 3.72 1.58
CA ASN A 18 -0.01 3.52 0.46
C ASN A 18 -0.82 3.23 -0.83
N GLY A 19 -0.81 4.16 -1.77
CA GLY A 19 -1.45 4.00 -3.08
C GLY A 19 -0.65 3.08 -4.00
N MET A 20 -1.31 2.08 -4.60
CA MET A 20 -0.65 1.10 -5.47
C MET A 20 -0.90 1.33 -6.97
N TRP A 21 -1.63 2.39 -7.35
CA TRP A 21 -1.97 2.65 -8.75
C TRP A 21 -0.74 2.79 -9.66
N GLN A 22 0.34 3.43 -9.21
CA GLN A 22 1.57 3.55 -10.03
C GLN A 22 2.27 2.20 -10.26
N VAL A 23 2.07 1.21 -9.38
CA VAL A 23 2.67 -0.13 -9.54
C VAL A 23 1.81 -1.07 -10.40
N ALA A 24 0.69 -0.60 -10.95
CA ALA A 24 -0.17 -1.37 -11.86
C ALA A 24 0.47 -1.71 -13.23
N GLY A 25 1.66 -1.20 -13.53
CA GLY A 25 2.38 -1.46 -14.80
C GLY A 25 1.93 -0.61 -15.99
N GLY A 26 0.76 0.05 -15.91
CA GLY A 26 0.27 0.98 -16.95
C GLY A 26 0.97 2.35 -16.97
N HIS A 27 1.83 2.65 -15.99
CA HIS A 27 2.43 3.98 -15.78
C HIS A 27 3.95 4.02 -16.03
N GLY A 28 4.47 3.01 -16.71
CA GLY A 28 5.90 2.86 -16.98
C GLY A 28 6.49 1.64 -16.30
N TYR A 29 7.79 1.46 -16.52
CA TYR A 29 8.50 0.31 -15.99
C TYR A 29 8.59 0.35 -14.47
N ILE A 30 8.29 -0.79 -13.83
CA ILE A 30 8.52 -1.02 -12.41
C ILE A 30 9.52 -2.16 -12.23
N THR A 31 10.26 -2.13 -11.13
CA THR A 31 11.07 -3.27 -10.67
C THR A 31 10.32 -3.99 -9.56
N PRO A 32 9.64 -5.12 -9.82
CA PRO A 32 8.77 -5.76 -8.83
C PRO A 32 9.47 -6.11 -7.52
N GLN A 33 10.72 -6.58 -7.60
CA GLN A 33 11.51 -6.95 -6.42
C GLN A 33 11.81 -5.75 -5.52
N LYS A 34 12.01 -4.57 -6.13
CA LYS A 34 12.21 -3.32 -5.40
C LYS A 34 10.92 -2.88 -4.72
N ALA A 35 9.79 -2.91 -5.44
CA ALA A 35 8.48 -2.59 -4.89
C ALA A 35 8.15 -3.46 -3.66
N VAL A 36 8.36 -4.78 -3.75
CA VAL A 36 8.14 -5.71 -2.62
C VAL A 36 9.06 -5.39 -1.43
N SER A 37 10.33 -5.05 -1.68
CA SER A 37 11.26 -4.66 -0.62
C SER A 37 10.84 -3.36 0.09
N GLU A 38 10.38 -2.36 -0.68
CA GLU A 38 9.88 -1.10 -0.14
C GLU A 38 8.59 -1.29 0.65
N MET A 39 7.70 -2.19 0.20
CA MET A 39 6.49 -2.53 0.96
C MET A 39 6.80 -3.07 2.37
N SER A 40 7.86 -3.86 2.50
CA SER A 40 8.31 -4.37 3.80
C SER A 40 8.82 -3.24 4.69
N GLN A 41 9.61 -2.31 4.13
CA GLN A 41 10.12 -1.14 4.87
C GLN A 41 8.99 -0.22 5.35
N TYR A 42 7.94 -0.04 4.54
CA TYR A 42 6.76 0.75 4.92
C TYR A 42 5.98 0.07 6.05
N TYR A 43 5.83 -1.25 5.99
CA TYR A 43 5.21 -2.02 7.07
C TYR A 43 5.98 -1.86 8.38
N ASP A 44 7.31 -2.00 8.35
CA ASP A 44 8.18 -1.82 9.52
C ASP A 44 8.12 -0.39 10.08
N ALA A 45 7.84 0.61 9.23
CA ALA A 45 7.60 1.99 9.62
C ALA A 45 6.16 2.26 10.14
N GLY A 46 5.27 1.28 10.09
CA GLY A 46 3.88 1.37 10.55
C GLY A 46 2.88 1.88 9.50
N LEU A 47 3.26 1.92 8.22
CA LEU A 47 2.39 2.21 7.08
C LEU A 47 1.80 0.89 6.54
N SER A 48 0.87 0.29 7.28
CA SER A 48 0.37 -1.05 7.03
C SER A 48 -0.94 -1.12 6.24
N SER A 49 -1.44 -0.01 5.68
CA SER A 49 -2.66 0.05 4.89
C SER A 49 -2.36 0.35 3.42
N TRP A 50 -2.99 -0.40 2.52
CA TRP A 50 -2.70 -0.41 1.08
C TRP A 50 -3.98 -0.19 0.28
N ASP A 51 -3.94 0.71 -0.69
CA ASP A 51 -5.02 0.94 -1.64
C ASP A 51 -4.80 0.10 -2.89
N MET A 52 -5.79 -0.73 -3.25
CA MET A 52 -5.72 -1.68 -4.35
C MET A 52 -7.06 -1.74 -5.10
N ALA A 53 -7.00 -2.05 -6.39
CA ALA A 53 -8.15 -2.36 -7.22
C ALA A 53 -7.82 -3.50 -8.18
N ASP A 54 -8.84 -4.18 -8.69
CA ASP A 54 -8.75 -5.21 -9.71
C ASP A 54 -8.09 -4.70 -11.01
N ILE A 55 -8.31 -3.43 -11.36
CA ILE A 55 -7.68 -2.77 -12.50
C ILE A 55 -6.20 -2.39 -12.26
N TYR A 56 -5.65 -2.60 -11.05
CA TYR A 56 -4.25 -2.29 -10.72
C TYR A 56 -3.32 -3.47 -11.00
N GLY A 57 -3.34 -3.96 -12.24
CA GLY A 57 -2.47 -5.03 -12.68
C GLY A 57 -2.52 -5.20 -14.20
N PRO A 58 -1.50 -5.86 -14.78
CA PRO A 58 -1.55 -6.34 -16.16
C PRO A 58 -2.57 -7.48 -16.35
#